data_AF-A0A7S0Z4H0-F1
#
_entry.id   AF-A0A7S0Z4H0-F1
#
_cell.length_a   1.000
_cell.length_b   1.000
_cell.length_c   1.000
_cell.angle_alpha   90.00
_cell.angle_beta   90.00
_cell.angle_gamma   90.00
#
_symmetry.space_group_name_H-M   'P 1'
#
loop_
_entity.id
_entity.type
_entity.pdbx_description
1 polymer ?
#
loop_
_entity_poly.entity_id
_entity_poly.type
_entity_poly.pdbx_seq_one_letter_code
_entity_poly.pdbx_strand_id
1 'polypeptide(L)'
;GYDMPNDALPLNWWKFRHEHLRWRALDVLFALEQMINLNDDPESDFHQSLDLTRIAAMGHSFGGAAVGLVAQMDPRIQCCIMLDPWMWPFGLEKMKQGIPCPLLIFEAPRFIGNRDIFCVSNSEMTSTLCASTAPASVNANVEEKEPFQSTPARLDHVDELD
;
A
#
# COMPACT_ATOMS: atom_id res chain seq x y z
N GLY A 1 31.07 -17.06 -4.95
CA GLY A 1 30.11 -16.44 -4.02
C GLY A 1 30.56 -15.02 -3.82
N TYR A 2 29.67 -14.04 -3.90
CA TYR A 2 30.03 -12.66 -3.58
C TYR A 2 30.46 -12.59 -2.12
N ASP A 3 31.67 -12.14 -1.85
CA ASP A 3 32.13 -11.81 -0.50
C ASP A 3 31.26 -10.66 0.01
N MET A 4 30.35 -10.98 0.93
CA MET A 4 29.46 -10.02 1.55
C MET A 4 30.23 -9.31 2.68
N PRO A 5 30.23 -7.96 2.72
CA PRO A 5 30.99 -7.20 3.69
C PRO A 5 30.45 -7.40 5.12
N ASN A 6 31.21 -8.14 5.93
CA ASN A 6 31.02 -8.38 7.38
C ASN A 6 29.56 -8.32 7.86
N ASP A 7 28.82 -9.37 7.52
CA ASP A 7 27.40 -9.61 7.77
C ASP A 7 27.04 -9.87 9.25
N ALA A 8 27.93 -9.62 10.21
CA ALA A 8 27.63 -9.87 11.63
C ALA A 8 26.89 -8.71 12.32
N LEU A 9 26.74 -7.55 11.67
CA LEU A 9 26.17 -6.34 12.28
C LEU A 9 24.79 -6.01 11.70
N PRO A 10 23.72 -5.92 12.52
CA PRO A 10 22.36 -5.59 12.06
C PRO A 10 22.26 -4.29 11.26
N LEU A 11 23.13 -3.31 11.53
CA LEU A 11 23.17 -2.03 10.80
C LEU A 11 23.58 -2.19 9.33
N ASN A 12 24.52 -3.10 9.03
CA ASN A 12 24.97 -3.34 7.66
C ASN A 12 23.85 -3.99 6.84
N TRP A 13 23.14 -4.93 7.46
CA TRP A 13 21.99 -5.58 6.85
C TRP A 13 20.87 -4.58 6.58
N TRP A 14 20.64 -3.64 7.50
CA TRP A 14 19.59 -2.64 7.31
C TRP A 14 19.91 -1.75 6.13
N LYS A 15 21.13 -1.21 6.05
CA LYS A 15 21.57 -0.38 4.91
C LYS A 15 21.40 -1.13 3.58
N PHE A 16 21.83 -2.38 3.55
CA PHE A 16 21.71 -3.22 2.36
C PHE A 16 20.26 -3.48 1.95
N ARG A 17 19.39 -3.84 2.90
CA ARG A 17 17.97 -4.10 2.62
C ARG A 17 17.19 -2.82 2.31
N HIS A 18 17.54 -1.71 2.94
CA HIS A 18 16.97 -0.40 2.63
C HIS A 18 17.30 0.03 1.20
N GLU A 19 18.53 -0.20 0.73
CA GLU A 19 18.90 0.07 -0.66
C GLU A 19 18.18 -0.89 -1.62
N HIS A 20 18.07 -2.18 -1.28
CA HIS A 20 17.27 -3.12 -2.06
C HIS A 20 15.79 -2.75 -2.14
N LEU A 21 15.23 -2.17 -1.07
CA LEU A 21 13.86 -1.66 -1.07
C LEU A 21 13.71 -0.55 -2.12
N ARG A 22 14.67 0.37 -2.16
CA ARG A 22 14.71 1.45 -3.15
C ARG A 22 14.78 0.90 -4.57
N TRP A 23 15.63 -0.09 -4.84
CA TRP A 23 15.71 -0.71 -6.17
C TRP A 23 14.38 -1.36 -6.56
N ARG A 24 13.75 -2.11 -5.65
CA ARG A 24 12.43 -2.70 -5.91
C ARG A 24 11.37 -1.64 -6.20
N ALA A 25 11.38 -0.51 -5.49
CA ALA A 25 10.46 0.58 -5.77
C ALA A 25 10.71 1.17 -7.17
N LEU A 26 11.97 1.36 -7.56
CA LEU A 26 12.34 1.81 -8.90
C LEU A 26 11.95 0.79 -9.99
N ASP A 27 12.09 -0.51 -9.74
CA ASP A 27 11.66 -1.56 -10.67
C ASP A 27 10.14 -1.55 -10.89
N VAL A 28 9.36 -1.31 -9.82
CA VAL A 28 7.89 -1.17 -9.91
C VAL A 28 7.52 0.08 -10.71
N LEU A 29 8.21 1.21 -10.48
CA LEU A 29 7.99 2.43 -11.26
C LEU A 29 8.37 2.24 -12.73
N PHE A 30 9.48 1.55 -13.00
CA PHE A 30 9.86 1.18 -14.36
C PHE A 30 8.78 0.33 -15.03
N ALA A 31 8.25 -0.69 -14.35
CA ALA A 31 7.15 -1.50 -14.87
C ALA A 31 5.89 -0.67 -15.16
N LEU A 32 5.58 0.33 -14.32
CA LEU A 32 4.49 1.28 -14.55
C LEU A 32 4.74 2.11 -15.83
N GLU A 33 5.95 2.64 -16.03
CA GLU A 33 6.30 3.35 -17.26
C GLU A 33 6.14 2.46 -18.50
N GLN A 34 6.54 1.18 -18.42
CA GLN A 34 6.35 0.25 -19.52
C GLN A 34 4.85 0.04 -19.84
N MET A 35 3.98 -0.03 -18.83
CA MET A 35 2.54 -0.13 -19.06
C MET A 35 1.94 1.13 -19.68
N ILE A 36 2.43 2.32 -19.30
CA ILE A 36 2.02 3.59 -19.90
C ILE A 36 2.43 3.62 -21.39
N ASN A 37 3.68 3.25 -21.70
CA ASN A 37 4.15 3.17 -23.09
C ASN A 37 3.32 2.19 -23.93
N LEU A 38 2.98 1.02 -23.36
CA LEU A 38 2.09 0.05 -24.02
C LEU A 38 0.66 0.55 -24.19
N ASN A 39 0.19 1.46 -23.35
CA ASN A 39 -1.13 2.08 -23.50
C ASN A 39 -1.14 3.15 -24.62
N ASP A 40 0.01 3.76 -24.90
CA ASP A 40 0.14 4.78 -25.94
C ASP A 40 0.51 4.19 -27.31
N ASP A 41 1.06 2.97 -27.36
CA ASP A 41 1.43 2.28 -28.60
C ASP A 41 0.21 1.72 -29.37
N PRO A 42 -0.07 2.16 -30.60
CA PRO A 42 -1.18 1.66 -31.42
C PRO A 42 -1.12 0.17 -31.78
N GLU A 43 0.09 -0.43 -31.77
CA GLU A 43 0.29 -1.84 -32.11
C GLU A 43 0.20 -2.76 -30.88
N SER A 44 0.05 -2.18 -29.69
CA SER A 44 -0.06 -2.93 -28.43
C SER A 44 -1.50 -3.36 -28.16
N ASP A 45 -1.66 -4.56 -27.61
CA ASP A 45 -2.97 -5.05 -27.10
C ASP A 45 -3.53 -4.16 -25.98
N PHE A 46 -2.69 -3.32 -25.36
CA PHE A 46 -3.08 -2.40 -24.31
C PHE A 46 -3.43 -0.99 -24.80
N HIS A 47 -3.39 -0.72 -26.10
CA HIS A 47 -3.62 0.62 -26.65
C HIS A 47 -4.93 1.23 -26.14
N GLN A 48 -4.84 2.35 -25.42
CA GLN A 48 -5.96 3.08 -24.83
C GLN A 48 -6.90 2.21 -23.96
N SER A 49 -6.37 1.13 -23.38
CA SER A 49 -7.15 0.17 -22.57
C SER A 49 -7.02 0.41 -21.06
N LEU A 50 -6.02 1.19 -20.63
CA LEU A 50 -5.72 1.43 -19.22
C LEU A 50 -6.23 2.80 -18.77
N ASP A 51 -6.90 2.84 -17.62
CA ASP A 51 -7.21 4.10 -16.97
C ASP A 51 -6.04 4.56 -16.08
N LEU A 52 -5.18 5.41 -16.66
CA LEU A 52 -3.99 5.93 -15.99
C LEU A 52 -4.31 6.93 -14.86
N THR A 53 -5.57 7.31 -14.67
CA THR A 53 -6.00 8.15 -13.54
C THR A 53 -6.30 7.33 -12.27
N ARG A 54 -6.38 5.99 -12.37
CA ARG A 54 -6.75 5.08 -11.28
C ARG A 54 -5.72 3.97 -11.09
N ILE A 55 -4.53 4.34 -10.61
CA ILE A 55 -3.42 3.41 -10.39
C ILE A 55 -3.33 3.02 -8.91
N ALA A 56 -3.34 1.71 -8.63
CA ALA A 56 -3.15 1.16 -7.29
C ALA A 56 -1.82 0.39 -7.21
N ALA A 57 -1.10 0.52 -6.10
CA ALA A 57 0.10 -0.26 -5.84
C ALA A 57 -0.15 -1.29 -4.74
N MET A 58 0.15 -2.56 -5.00
CA MET A 58 -0.04 -3.64 -4.03
C MET A 58 1.16 -4.58 -3.95
N GLY A 59 1.48 -5.06 -2.76
CA GLY A 59 2.63 -5.93 -2.57
C GLY A 59 2.59 -6.71 -1.27
N HIS A 60 3.26 -7.86 -1.25
CA HIS A 60 3.36 -8.75 -0.09
C HIS A 60 4.76 -8.74 0.55
N SER A 61 4.84 -8.79 1.88
CA SER A 61 6.10 -8.89 2.61
C SER A 61 7.05 -7.75 2.23
N PHE A 62 8.23 -8.06 1.70
CA PHE A 62 9.15 -7.04 1.21
C PHE A 62 8.57 -6.21 0.05
N GLY A 63 7.70 -6.82 -0.76
CA GLY A 63 6.93 -6.12 -1.79
C GLY A 63 5.92 -5.13 -1.21
N GLY A 64 5.36 -5.42 -0.03
CA GLY A 64 4.46 -4.50 0.67
C GLY A 64 5.17 -3.20 1.05
N ALA A 65 6.35 -3.32 1.66
CA ALA A 65 7.20 -2.16 1.92
C ALA A 65 7.58 -1.42 0.61
N ALA A 66 7.87 -2.16 -0.46
CA ALA A 66 8.27 -1.56 -1.74
C ALA A 66 7.15 -0.71 -2.33
N VAL A 67 5.91 -1.21 -2.36
CA VAL A 67 4.77 -0.43 -2.86
C VAL A 67 4.41 0.75 -1.97
N GLY A 68 4.65 0.67 -0.66
CA GLY A 68 4.57 1.82 0.24
C GLY A 68 5.57 2.91 -0.15
N LEU A 69 6.81 2.53 -0.51
CA LEU A 69 7.82 3.49 -0.94
C LEU A 69 7.49 4.08 -2.32
N VAL A 70 6.97 3.26 -3.23
CA VAL A 70 6.46 3.70 -4.54
C VAL A 70 5.37 4.77 -4.36
N ALA A 71 4.40 4.53 -3.48
CA ALA A 71 3.34 5.50 -3.20
C ALA A 71 3.86 6.82 -2.60
N GLN A 72 4.97 6.79 -1.85
CA GLN A 72 5.64 8.02 -1.38
C GLN A 72 6.43 8.74 -2.47
N MET A 73 6.91 8.03 -3.47
CA MET A 73 7.77 8.57 -4.53
C MET A 73 6.98 9.10 -5.71
N ASP A 74 5.78 8.55 -5.97
CA ASP A 74 5.03 8.81 -7.19
C ASP A 74 3.56 9.15 -6.92
N PRO A 75 3.12 10.40 -7.21
CA PRO A 75 1.77 10.85 -6.93
C PRO A 75 0.71 10.23 -7.86
N ARG A 76 1.10 9.50 -8.91
CA ARG A 76 0.14 8.78 -9.76
C ARG A 76 -0.54 7.63 -9.01
N ILE A 77 0.09 7.11 -7.96
CA ILE A 77 -0.46 6.05 -7.13
C ILE A 77 -1.58 6.59 -6.24
N GLN A 78 -2.82 6.20 -6.57
CA GLN A 78 -4.04 6.67 -5.90
C GLN A 78 -4.40 5.86 -4.66
N CYS A 79 -3.91 4.63 -4.52
CA CYS A 79 -4.04 3.86 -3.28
C CYS A 79 -2.94 2.81 -3.13
N CYS A 80 -2.66 2.42 -1.89
CA CYS A 80 -1.62 1.46 -1.54
C CYS A 80 -2.19 0.31 -0.70
N ILE A 81 -1.89 -0.93 -1.09
CA ILE A 81 -2.31 -2.14 -0.35
C ILE A 81 -1.06 -2.94 0.05
N MET A 82 -0.79 -2.99 1.34
CA MET A 82 0.37 -3.68 1.90
C MET A 82 -0.07 -5.00 2.55
N LEU A 83 0.31 -6.13 1.97
CA LEU A 83 -0.01 -7.47 2.47
C LEU A 83 1.15 -7.95 3.35
N ASP A 84 0.93 -7.94 4.65
CA ASP A 84 1.85 -8.39 5.69
C ASP A 84 3.27 -7.85 5.47
N PRO A 85 3.43 -6.51 5.40
CA PRO A 85 4.64 -5.89 4.89
C PRO A 85 5.81 -6.16 5.83
N TRP A 86 7.00 -6.40 5.26
CA TRP A 86 8.23 -6.42 6.03
C TRP A 86 8.72 -4.99 6.22
N MET A 87 8.46 -4.40 7.39
CA MET A 87 8.66 -2.97 7.65
C MET A 87 10.10 -2.59 7.98
N TRP A 88 10.96 -3.54 8.34
CA TRP A 88 12.33 -3.23 8.76
C TRP A 88 13.17 -2.50 7.68
N PRO A 89 13.13 -2.89 6.39
CA PRO A 89 13.79 -2.13 5.33
C PRO A 89 13.14 -0.78 5.04
N PHE A 90 11.86 -0.59 5.39
CA PHE A 90 11.13 0.65 5.14
C PHE A 90 11.72 1.83 5.92
N GLY A 91 12.12 1.56 7.16
CA GLY A 91 12.78 2.53 8.03
C GLY A 91 11.83 3.49 8.73
N LEU A 92 12.30 4.03 9.86
CA LEU A 92 11.50 4.87 10.76
C LEU A 92 11.08 6.19 10.12
N GLU A 93 11.98 6.85 9.39
CA GLU A 93 11.72 8.15 8.79
C GLU A 93 10.64 8.07 7.72
N LYS A 94 10.71 7.06 6.84
CA LYS A 94 9.67 6.82 5.83
C LYS A 94 8.34 6.42 6.46
N MET A 95 8.38 5.61 7.51
CA MET A 95 7.17 5.27 8.26
C MET A 95 6.49 6.54 8.81
N LYS A 96 7.25 7.43 9.46
CA LYS A 96 6.70 8.67 10.06
C LYS A 96 6.14 9.64 9.02
N GLN A 97 6.69 9.64 7.80
CA GLN A 97 6.19 10.45 6.69
C GLN A 97 4.76 10.06 6.26
N GLY A 98 4.31 8.83 6.53
CA GLY A 98 3.01 8.35 6.08
C GLY A 98 2.97 8.09 4.57
N ILE A 99 1.86 7.55 4.08
CA ILE A 99 1.57 7.40 2.66
C ILE A 99 0.67 8.58 2.23
N PRO A 100 0.93 9.24 1.08
CA PRO A 100 0.16 10.40 0.66
C PRO A 100 -1.21 10.06 0.03
N CYS A 101 -1.63 8.78 0.10
CA CYS A 101 -2.88 8.29 -0.47
C CYS A 101 -3.49 7.21 0.46
N PRO A 102 -4.77 6.83 0.28
CA PRO A 102 -5.41 5.78 1.05
C PRO A 102 -4.57 4.48 1.12
N LEU A 103 -4.37 4.01 2.35
CA LEU A 103 -3.54 2.86 2.68
C LEU A 103 -4.39 1.78 3.37
N LEU A 104 -4.26 0.54 2.89
CA LEU A 104 -4.80 -0.65 3.54
C LEU A 104 -3.65 -1.62 3.86
N ILE A 105 -3.52 -2.01 5.13
CA ILE A 105 -2.57 -3.03 5.56
C ILE A 105 -3.33 -4.27 6.01
N PHE A 106 -3.00 -5.42 5.43
CA PHE A 106 -3.43 -6.73 5.92
C PHE A 106 -2.30 -7.36 6.71
N GLU A 107 -2.46 -7.57 8.02
CA GLU A 107 -1.43 -8.23 8.83
C GLU A 107 -1.82 -9.68 9.12
N ALA A 108 -0.87 -10.61 9.03
CA ALA A 108 -1.08 -11.92 9.58
C ALA A 108 -0.89 -11.89 11.11
N PRO A 109 -1.68 -12.64 11.88
CA PRO A 109 -1.53 -12.71 13.34
C PRO A 109 -0.15 -13.27 13.78
N ARG A 110 0.56 -13.94 12.87
CA ARG A 110 1.92 -14.47 13.06
C ARG A 110 2.71 -14.34 11.76
N PHE A 111 3.20 -13.14 11.45
CA PHE A 111 4.13 -12.96 10.35
C PHE A 111 5.52 -13.46 10.75
N ILE A 112 6.03 -14.48 10.06
CA ILE A 112 7.35 -15.08 10.30
C ILE A 112 7.60 -15.33 11.81
N GLY A 113 6.58 -15.90 12.48
CA GLY A 113 6.66 -16.39 13.86
C GLY A 113 6.98 -15.38 14.97
N ASN A 114 7.02 -14.06 14.72
CA ASN A 114 7.36 -13.01 15.71
C ASN A 114 8.66 -13.27 16.51
N ARG A 115 9.59 -14.05 15.96
CA ARG A 115 10.83 -14.49 16.64
C ARG A 115 12.11 -13.99 15.99
N ASP A 116 12.00 -13.34 14.83
CA ASP A 116 13.13 -12.76 14.11
C ASP A 116 13.30 -11.28 14.49
N ILE A 117 14.53 -10.87 14.78
CA ILE A 117 14.90 -9.48 15.09
C ILE A 117 14.48 -8.50 13.99
N PHE A 118 14.35 -8.98 12.75
CA PHE A 118 13.92 -8.17 11.61
C PHE A 118 12.40 -7.95 11.52
N CYS A 119 11.59 -8.57 12.40
CA CYS A 119 10.13 -8.44 12.41
C CYS A 119 9.57 -8.02 13.78
N VAL A 120 10.40 -7.86 14.82
CA VAL A 120 9.96 -7.54 16.18
C VAL A 120 9.14 -6.25 16.26
N SER A 121 9.51 -5.22 15.48
CA SER A 121 8.81 -3.93 15.46
C SER A 121 7.75 -3.83 14.36
N ASN A 122 7.41 -4.92 13.67
CA ASN A 122 6.59 -4.84 12.46
C ASN A 122 5.21 -4.24 12.74
N SER A 123 4.51 -4.76 13.75
CA SER A 123 3.18 -4.29 14.15
C SER A 123 3.16 -2.85 14.66
N GLU A 124 4.22 -2.41 15.33
CA GLU A 124 4.36 -1.01 15.76
C GLU A 124 4.56 -0.09 14.54
N MET A 125 5.41 -0.51 13.60
CA MET A 125 5.69 0.25 12.38
C MET A 125 4.48 0.35 11.45
N THR A 126 3.72 -0.73 11.25
CA THR A 126 2.49 -0.70 10.45
C THR A 126 1.41 0.17 11.11
N SER A 127 1.21 0.04 12.42
CA SER A 127 0.26 0.86 13.17
C SER A 127 0.62 2.35 13.10
N THR A 128 1.90 2.68 13.26
CA THR A 128 2.37 4.06 13.18
C THR A 128 2.30 4.60 11.75
N LEU A 129 2.60 3.77 10.73
CA LEU A 129 2.42 4.16 9.33
C LEU A 129 0.96 4.53 9.02
N CYS A 130 0.01 3.70 9.48
CA CYS A 130 -1.43 3.98 9.33
C CYS A 130 -1.80 5.30 10.02
N ALA A 131 -1.33 5.52 11.25
CA ALA A 131 -1.57 6.76 11.98
C ALA A 131 -1.00 8.00 11.26
N SER A 132 0.23 7.90 10.72
CA SER A 132 0.85 8.95 9.91
C SER A 132 0.15 9.19 8.57
N THR A 133 -0.53 8.18 8.01
CA THR A 133 -1.25 8.26 6.74
C THR A 133 -2.65 8.86 6.89
N ALA A 134 -3.27 8.71 8.06
CA ALA A 134 -4.65 9.15 8.30
C ALA A 134 -4.89 10.64 7.94
N PRO A 135 -4.03 11.61 8.30
CA PRO A 135 -4.25 13.02 7.94
C PRO A 135 -4.22 13.30 6.44
N ALA A 136 -3.47 12.52 5.64
CA ALA A 136 -3.32 12.72 4.19
C ALA A 136 -4.37 11.98 3.37
N SER A 137 -5.09 11.02 3.96
CA SER A 137 -6.08 10.17 3.28
C SER A 137 -7.53 10.65 3.44
N VAL A 138 -7.75 11.71 4.22
CA VAL A 138 -9.06 12.37 4.38
C VAL A 138 -9.12 13.56 3.43
N ASN A 139 -10.04 13.56 2.47
CA ASN A 139 -10.30 14.74 1.65
C ASN A 139 -10.78 15.89 2.56
N ALA A 140 -10.13 17.06 2.49
CA ALA A 140 -10.58 18.26 3.22
C ALA A 140 -11.98 18.75 2.78
N ASN A 141 -12.48 18.25 1.64
CA ASN A 141 -13.80 18.56 1.08
C ASN A 141 -14.74 17.35 1.21
N VAL A 142 -15.03 16.93 2.44
CA VAL A 142 -16.20 16.08 2.67
C VAL A 142 -17.43 16.98 2.59
N GLU A 143 -18.13 17.00 1.46
CA GLU A 143 -19.52 17.49 1.46
C GLU A 143 -20.30 16.66 2.48
N GLU A 144 -20.95 17.34 3.43
CA GLU A 144 -21.86 16.70 4.37
C GLU A 144 -22.92 15.95 3.55
N LYS A 145 -22.87 14.61 3.54
CA LYS A 145 -23.97 13.82 3.00
C LYS A 145 -25.18 14.05 3.91
N GLU A 146 -26.21 14.68 3.36
CA GLU A 146 -27.54 14.77 3.97
C GLU A 146 -27.92 13.42 4.58
N PRO A 147 -28.37 13.39 5.86
CA PRO A 147 -28.67 12.14 6.54
C PRO A 147 -29.73 11.36 5.75
N PHE A 148 -29.46 10.07 5.58
CA PHE A 148 -30.35 9.13 4.90
C PHE A 148 -31.76 9.21 5.49
N GLN A 149 -32.71 9.80 4.74
CA GLN A 149 -34.12 9.79 5.10
C GLN A 149 -34.70 8.41 4.80
N SER A 150 -34.87 7.58 5.82
CA SER A 150 -35.59 6.32 5.70
C SER A 150 -37.05 6.60 5.33
N THR A 151 -37.48 6.18 4.15
CA THR A 151 -38.90 6.11 3.82
C THR A 151 -39.49 4.91 4.57
N PRO A 152 -40.59 5.05 5.33
CA PRO A 152 -41.18 3.92 6.03
C PRO A 152 -41.75 2.93 5.00
N ALA A 153 -41.39 1.65 5.15
CA ALA A 153 -41.92 0.58 4.32
C ALA A 153 -43.44 0.49 4.49
N ARG A 154 -44.16 0.45 3.36
CA ARG A 154 -45.61 0.20 3.33
C ARG A 154 -45.84 -1.26 3.74
N LEU A 155 -46.44 -1.46 4.90
CA LEU A 155 -46.93 -2.78 5.31
C LEU A 155 -48.18 -3.06 4.48
N ASP A 156 -48.07 -3.95 3.51
CA ASP A 156 -49.22 -4.49 2.80
C ASP A 156 -49.98 -5.40 3.78
N HIS A 157 -51.22 -5.03 4.10
CA HIS A 157 -52.13 -5.84 4.89
C HIS A 157 -52.43 -7.14 4.13
N VAL A 158 -52.12 -8.27 4.75
CA VAL A 158 -52.63 -9.58 4.35
C VAL A 158 -54.05 -9.71 4.89
N ASP A 159 -55.03 -9.73 3.99
CA ASP A 159 -56.42 -10.06 4.32
C ASP A 159 -56.50 -11.54 4.73
N GLU A 160 -56.93 -11.81 5.97
CA GLU A 160 -57.34 -13.13 6.43
C GLU A 160 -58.67 -13.51 5.75
N LEU A 161 -58.66 -14.66 5.07
CA LEU A 161 -59.85 -15.31 4.52
C LEU A 161 -60.55 -16.11 5.63
N ASP A 162 -61.76 -15.69 6.00
CA ASP A 162 -62.81 -16.52 6.62
C ASP A 162 -64.02 -16.59 5.67
#